data_AF-A0A6J0NXJ2-F1
#
_entry.id   AF-A0A6J0NXJ2-F1
#
_cell.length_a   1.000
_cell.length_b   1.000
_cell.length_c   1.000
_cell.angle_alpha   90.00
_cell.angle_beta   90.00
_cell.angle_gamma   90.00
#
_symmetry.space_group_name_H-M   'P 1'
#
loop_
_entity.id
_entity.type
_entity.pdbx_description
1 polymer ?
#
loop_
_entity_poly.entity_id
_entity_poly.type
_entity_poly.pdbx_seq_one_letter_code
_entity_poly.pdbx_strand_id
1 'polypeptide(L)'
;MEKTLATSHTKRSSPSPSTAVNALPVRFSRRTRQRLLDATTSVSESDVEDDDDEGVEEKIETLQTIVPGGTELEVEELFEETASYILALQCQINAIKVITAFLERCDKNDDMKFGG
;
A
#
# COMPACT_ATOMS: atom_id res chain seq x y z
N MET A 1 28.93 60.67 18.79
CA MET A 1 29.78 61.14 17.68
C MET A 1 29.61 60.17 16.53
N GLU A 2 29.05 60.61 15.43
CA GLU A 2 28.88 59.82 14.21
C GLU A 2 30.24 59.64 13.51
N LYS A 3 30.50 58.48 12.89
CA LYS A 3 31.38 58.34 11.71
C LYS A 3 30.86 57.24 10.79
N THR A 4 30.59 57.62 9.54
CA THR A 4 30.14 56.78 8.42
C THR A 4 31.32 56.30 7.56
N LEU A 5 31.01 55.38 6.62
CA LEU A 5 31.69 54.92 5.38
C LEU A 5 31.76 53.37 5.35
N ALA A 6 31.29 52.61 4.35
CA ALA A 6 31.36 52.72 2.88
C ALA A 6 32.80 52.54 2.32
N THR A 7 33.07 51.87 1.19
CA THR A 7 32.35 50.87 0.36
C THR A 7 33.34 50.24 -0.64
N SER A 8 33.05 49.04 -1.16
CA SER A 8 33.45 48.44 -2.46
C SER A 8 34.82 48.75 -3.13
N HIS A 9 35.49 47.73 -3.71
CA HIS A 9 35.96 47.76 -5.12
C HIS A 9 36.55 46.43 -5.66
N THR A 10 36.52 46.31 -7.01
CA THR A 10 37.25 45.34 -7.87
C THR A 10 36.65 43.92 -7.94
N LYS A 11 36.09 43.38 -9.05
CA LYS A 11 35.66 43.86 -10.42
C LYS A 11 34.27 43.24 -10.71
N ARG A 12 33.33 43.77 -11.51
CA ARG A 12 33.29 44.34 -12.88
C ARG A 12 33.41 43.33 -14.03
N SER A 13 32.34 42.59 -14.35
CA SER A 13 31.61 42.68 -15.65
C SER A 13 30.52 41.61 -15.83
N SER A 14 29.28 42.06 -16.08
CA SER A 14 28.12 41.31 -16.62
C SER A 14 27.87 41.72 -18.10
N PRO A 15 26.88 41.20 -18.86
CA PRO A 15 26.18 39.89 -18.83
C PRO A 15 25.90 39.23 -20.22
N SER A 16 25.33 38.00 -20.21
CA SER A 16 24.36 37.46 -21.22
C SER A 16 24.85 37.05 -22.64
N PRO A 17 24.18 36.12 -23.37
CA PRO A 17 22.75 35.77 -23.28
C PRO A 17 22.33 34.28 -23.12
N SER A 18 21.24 34.12 -22.36
CA SER A 18 19.99 33.41 -22.73
C SER A 18 20.00 32.04 -23.42
N THR A 19 19.72 30.99 -22.63
CA THR A 19 18.66 30.02 -22.99
C THR A 19 17.75 29.83 -21.78
N ALA A 20 16.50 30.27 -21.88
CA ALA A 20 15.53 30.13 -20.80
C ALA A 20 14.90 28.73 -20.80
N VAL A 21 15.03 28.00 -19.69
CA VAL A 21 14.13 26.90 -19.34
C VAL A 21 13.64 27.10 -17.91
N ASN A 22 12.46 27.73 -17.79
CA ASN A 22 11.79 27.97 -16.51
C ASN A 22 11.22 26.65 -15.95
N ALA A 23 12.09 25.81 -15.38
CA ALA A 23 11.66 24.67 -14.59
C ALA A 23 11.16 25.15 -13.22
N LEU A 24 9.85 25.38 -13.13
CA LEU A 24 9.16 25.59 -11.86
C LEU A 24 9.48 24.43 -10.90
N PRO A 25 9.72 24.68 -9.60
CA PRO A 25 9.71 23.60 -8.63
C PRO A 25 8.29 23.05 -8.58
N VAL A 26 8.08 21.86 -9.15
CA VAL A 26 6.85 21.09 -8.99
C VAL A 26 6.78 20.63 -7.54
N ARG A 27 6.37 21.57 -6.68
CA ARG A 27 5.84 21.26 -5.36
C ARG A 27 4.68 20.30 -5.60
N PHE A 28 4.83 19.06 -5.17
CA PHE A 28 3.72 18.12 -5.05
C PHE A 28 2.72 18.69 -4.06
N SER A 29 1.83 19.55 -4.55
CA SER A 29 0.65 19.97 -3.82
C SER A 29 -0.14 18.71 -3.53
N ARG A 30 -0.12 18.28 -2.26
CA ARG A 30 -1.08 17.32 -1.72
C ARG A 30 -2.47 17.91 -1.95
N ARG A 31 -3.07 17.52 -3.07
CA ARG A 31 -4.47 17.80 -3.39
C ARG A 31 -5.28 17.09 -2.33
N THR A 32 -5.75 17.86 -1.37
CA THR A 32 -6.68 17.45 -0.32
C THR A 32 -7.84 16.69 -0.97
N ARG A 33 -7.98 15.40 -0.61
CA ARG A 33 -9.06 14.54 -1.12
C ARG A 33 -10.38 14.93 -0.44
N GLN A 34 -10.95 16.08 -0.80
CA GLN A 34 -12.30 16.48 -0.40
C GLN A 34 -13.32 16.05 -1.46
N ARG A 35 -13.70 14.78 -1.39
CA ARG A 35 -15.00 14.18 -1.72
C ARG A 35 -14.82 12.66 -1.76
N LEU A 36 -14.87 12.05 -0.57
CA LEU A 36 -15.41 10.70 -0.48
C LEU A 36 -16.92 10.88 -0.36
N LEU A 37 -17.63 10.59 -1.44
CA LEU A 37 -19.07 10.38 -1.41
C LEU A 37 -19.28 8.88 -1.38
N ASP A 38 -20.01 8.44 -0.36
CA ASP A 38 -20.93 7.30 -0.35
C ASP A 38 -20.52 6.06 -1.15
N ALA A 39 -19.85 5.16 -0.44
CA ALA A 39 -20.01 3.72 -0.62
C ALA A 39 -20.34 3.09 0.74
N THR A 40 -21.43 3.58 1.35
CA THR A 40 -22.12 2.79 2.38
C THR A 40 -22.62 1.54 1.68
N THR A 41 -21.93 0.43 1.89
CA THR A 41 -22.43 -0.88 1.48
C THR A 41 -23.70 -1.13 2.27
N SER A 42 -24.83 -0.85 1.61
CA SER A 42 -26.14 -1.21 2.10
C SER A 42 -26.18 -2.73 2.07
N VAL A 43 -25.82 -3.35 3.19
CA VAL A 43 -26.10 -4.77 3.44
C VAL A 43 -27.61 -4.90 3.36
N SER A 44 -28.09 -5.30 2.19
CA SER A 44 -29.47 -5.68 2.00
C SER A 44 -29.59 -7.02 2.71
N GLU A 45 -30.10 -6.99 3.94
CA GLU A 45 -30.47 -8.18 4.68
C GLU A 45 -31.66 -8.82 3.96
N SER A 46 -31.35 -9.60 2.92
CA SER A 46 -32.32 -10.37 2.14
C SER A 46 -32.76 -11.54 3.00
N ASP A 47 -33.81 -11.29 3.77
CA ASP A 47 -34.64 -12.28 4.44
C ASP A 47 -35.32 -13.14 3.36
N VAL A 48 -34.61 -14.18 2.91
CA VAL A 48 -35.11 -15.16 1.94
C VAL A 48 -35.41 -16.47 2.67
N GLU A 49 -36.71 -16.68 2.88
CA GLU A 49 -37.28 -17.95 3.31
C GLU A 49 -37.03 -19.03 2.24
N ASP A 50 -36.28 -20.06 2.63
CA ASP A 50 -36.42 -21.46 2.18
C ASP A 50 -36.21 -21.76 0.67
N ASP A 51 -34.96 -21.62 0.21
CA ASP A 51 -34.40 -22.49 -0.85
C ASP A 51 -32.91 -22.77 -0.55
N ASP A 52 -32.67 -23.65 0.43
CA ASP A 52 -31.36 -23.88 1.08
C ASP A 52 -30.27 -24.37 0.09
N ASP A 53 -30.68 -25.02 -1.02
CA ASP A 53 -29.79 -25.56 -2.06
C ASP A 53 -29.21 -24.44 -2.98
N GLU A 54 -30.01 -23.46 -3.40
CA GLU A 54 -29.55 -22.34 -4.25
C GLU A 54 -28.46 -21.52 -3.52
N GLY A 55 -28.63 -21.35 -2.21
CA GLY A 55 -27.65 -20.69 -1.34
C GLY A 55 -26.39 -21.52 -1.05
N VAL A 56 -26.33 -22.80 -1.41
CA VAL A 56 -25.10 -23.62 -1.32
C VAL A 56 -24.28 -23.51 -2.60
N GLU A 57 -24.91 -23.51 -3.77
CA GLU A 57 -24.21 -23.41 -5.06
C GLU A 57 -23.44 -22.08 -5.19
N GLU A 58 -24.04 -20.93 -4.83
CA GLU A 58 -23.34 -19.63 -4.82
C GLU A 58 -22.07 -19.64 -3.94
N LYS A 59 -22.11 -20.38 -2.82
CA LYS A 59 -20.96 -20.53 -1.90
C LYS A 59 -19.88 -21.42 -2.50
N ILE A 60 -20.26 -22.45 -3.26
CA ILE A 60 -19.34 -23.31 -4.02
C ILE A 60 -18.67 -22.50 -5.14
N GLU A 61 -19.42 -21.76 -5.97
CA GLU A 61 -18.85 -20.87 -7.00
C GLU A 61 -17.86 -19.84 -6.41
N THR A 62 -18.23 -19.27 -5.25
CA THR A 62 -17.36 -18.34 -4.51
C THR A 62 -16.06 -19.02 -4.05
N LEU A 63 -16.14 -20.25 -3.53
CA LEU A 63 -14.96 -21.03 -3.14
C LEU A 63 -14.09 -21.37 -4.36
N GLN A 64 -14.68 -21.86 -5.45
CA GLN A 64 -13.95 -22.18 -6.69
C GLN A 64 -13.18 -20.96 -7.24
N THR A 65 -13.71 -19.76 -7.07
CA THR A 65 -13.09 -18.50 -7.52
C THR A 65 -11.89 -18.07 -6.67
N ILE A 66 -11.89 -18.35 -5.35
CA ILE A 66 -10.82 -17.91 -4.43
C ILE A 66 -9.74 -18.96 -4.16
N VAL A 67 -10.07 -20.25 -4.35
CA VAL A 67 -9.17 -21.38 -4.15
C VAL A 67 -8.29 -21.55 -5.40
N PRO A 68 -6.95 -21.67 -5.28
CA PRO A 68 -6.08 -21.90 -6.43
C PRO A 68 -6.47 -23.17 -7.21
N GLY A 69 -6.83 -23.02 -8.48
CA GLY A 69 -7.31 -24.14 -9.31
C GLY A 69 -8.77 -24.56 -9.07
N GLY A 70 -9.49 -23.90 -8.15
CA GLY A 70 -10.82 -24.34 -7.68
C GLY A 70 -11.88 -24.47 -8.78
N THR A 71 -11.80 -23.70 -9.87
CA THR A 71 -12.71 -23.80 -11.02
C THR A 71 -12.62 -25.10 -11.81
N GLU A 72 -11.60 -25.92 -11.57
CA GLU A 72 -11.38 -27.22 -12.21
C GLU A 72 -11.64 -28.41 -11.26
N LEU A 73 -11.98 -28.15 -9.99
CA LEU A 73 -12.11 -29.17 -8.93
C LEU A 73 -13.56 -29.59 -8.68
N GLU A 74 -13.75 -30.88 -8.36
CA GLU A 74 -15.00 -31.38 -7.78
C GLU A 74 -15.18 -30.90 -6.33
N VAL A 75 -16.41 -30.95 -5.80
CA VAL A 75 -16.75 -30.35 -4.49
C VAL A 75 -15.91 -30.90 -3.33
N GLU A 76 -15.60 -32.20 -3.31
CA GLU A 76 -14.80 -32.81 -2.23
C GLU A 76 -13.32 -32.39 -2.31
N GLU A 77 -12.73 -32.38 -3.51
CA GLU A 77 -11.36 -31.88 -3.75
C GLU A 77 -11.24 -30.37 -3.48
N LEU A 78 -12.28 -29.60 -3.82
CA LEU A 78 -12.38 -28.17 -3.52
C LEU A 78 -12.29 -27.91 -2.01
N PHE A 79 -12.92 -28.73 -1.17
CA PHE A 79 -12.82 -28.58 0.29
C PHE A 79 -11.44 -28.98 0.84
N GLU A 80 -10.78 -30.00 0.28
CA GLU A 80 -9.41 -30.38 0.67
C GLU A 80 -8.38 -29.29 0.28
N GLU A 81 -8.47 -28.77 -0.94
CA GLU A 81 -7.62 -27.65 -1.39
C GLU A 81 -7.97 -26.35 -0.63
N THR A 82 -9.24 -26.10 -0.28
CA THR A 82 -9.63 -24.98 0.59
C THR A 82 -8.94 -25.07 1.95
N ALA A 83 -8.96 -26.24 2.60
CA ALA A 83 -8.31 -26.44 3.89
C ALA A 83 -6.79 -26.24 3.80
N SER A 84 -6.17 -26.78 2.73
CA SER A 84 -4.74 -26.64 2.44
C SER A 84 -4.34 -25.18 2.18
N TYR A 85 -5.14 -24.45 1.39
CA TYR A 85 -4.91 -23.05 1.06
C TYR A 85 -5.08 -22.13 2.27
N ILE A 86 -6.09 -22.36 3.13
CA ILE A 86 -6.25 -21.63 4.40
C ILE A 86 -5.00 -21.80 5.28
N LEU A 87 -4.49 -23.03 5.41
CA LEU A 87 -3.26 -23.29 6.18
C LEU A 87 -2.04 -22.60 5.55
N ALA A 88 -1.91 -22.63 4.22
CA ALA A 88 -0.85 -21.94 3.50
C ALA A 88 -0.89 -20.42 3.72
N LEU A 89 -2.07 -19.79 3.68
CA LEU A 89 -2.27 -18.37 3.97
C LEU A 89 -1.90 -18.03 5.42
N GLN A 90 -2.29 -18.87 6.39
CA GLN A 90 -1.90 -18.68 7.80
C GLN A 90 -0.38 -18.75 7.98
N CYS A 91 0.29 -19.70 7.34
CA CYS A 91 1.75 -19.83 7.34
C CYS A 91 2.43 -18.59 6.73
N GLN A 92 1.93 -18.07 5.61
CA GLN A 92 2.43 -16.84 4.98
C GLN A 92 2.29 -15.63 5.91
N ILE A 93 1.10 -15.43 6.50
CA ILE A 93 0.84 -14.34 7.45
C ILE A 93 1.78 -14.43 8.66
N ASN A 94 1.99 -15.63 9.20
CA ASN A 94 2.87 -15.83 10.35
C ASN A 94 4.34 -15.59 10.01
N ALA A 95 4.81 -16.03 8.84
CA ALA A 95 6.17 -15.74 8.35
C ALA A 95 6.39 -14.22 8.19
N ILE A 96 5.45 -13.51 7.56
CA ILE A 96 5.50 -12.05 7.42
C ILE A 96 5.54 -11.36 8.79
N LYS A 97 4.69 -11.77 9.75
CA LYS A 97 4.71 -11.21 11.12
C LYS A 97 6.07 -11.38 11.80
N VAL A 98 6.70 -12.55 11.68
CA VAL A 98 8.03 -12.82 12.26
C VAL A 98 9.11 -11.95 11.59
N ILE A 99 9.10 -11.84 10.26
CA ILE A 99 10.05 -11.01 9.50
C ILE A 99 9.87 -9.53 9.87
N THR A 100 8.64 -9.02 9.90
CA THR A 100 8.35 -7.63 10.29
C THR A 100 8.79 -7.35 11.73
N ALA A 101 8.50 -8.24 12.69
CA ALA A 101 8.93 -8.08 14.08
C ALA A 101 10.47 -8.11 14.24
N PHE A 102 11.17 -8.87 13.39
CA PHE A 102 12.63 -8.85 13.31
C PHE A 102 13.17 -7.54 12.75
N LEU A 103 12.66 -7.07 11.61
CA LEU A 103 13.07 -5.80 10.98
C LEU A 103 12.79 -4.61 11.89
N GLU A 104 11.61 -4.54 12.49
CA GLU A 104 11.26 -3.57 13.52
C GLU A 104 12.21 -3.56 14.71
N ARG A 105 12.86 -4.70 15.02
CA ARG A 105 13.89 -4.77 16.06
C ARG A 105 15.24 -4.30 15.53
N CYS A 106 15.61 -4.58 14.28
CA CYS A 106 16.81 -4.02 13.66
C CYS A 106 16.76 -2.49 13.62
N ASP A 107 15.65 -1.92 13.14
CA ASP A 107 15.44 -0.46 13.03
C ASP A 107 15.47 0.28 14.39
N LYS A 108 15.22 -0.44 15.49
CA LYS A 108 15.29 0.11 16.87
C LYS A 108 16.68 -0.09 17.51
N ASN A 109 17.61 -0.76 16.84
CA ASN A 109 18.97 -1.06 17.30
C ASN A 109 20.01 -0.62 16.26
N ASP A 110 19.98 0.67 15.87
CA ASP A 110 21.02 1.31 15.02
C ASP A 110 22.46 1.12 15.55
N ASP A 111 22.61 0.73 16.81
CA ASP A 111 23.87 0.40 17.48
C ASP A 111 24.43 -1.01 17.14
N MET A 112 23.78 -1.83 16.29
CA MET A 112 24.29 -3.14 15.87
C MET A 112 25.51 -3.03 14.93
N LYS A 113 26.62 -2.55 15.47
CA LYS A 113 27.93 -2.53 14.81
C LYS A 113 28.48 -3.95 14.70
N PHE A 114 28.20 -4.62 13.58
CA PHE A 114 28.95 -5.79 13.14
C PHE A 114 30.39 -5.39 12.81
N GLY A 115 31.25 -5.38 13.84
CA GLY A 115 32.69 -5.15 13.73
C GLY A 115 33.46 -6.36 14.25
N GLY A 116 34.40 -6.86 13.46
CA GLY A 116 35.44 -7.80 13.87
C GLY A 116 36.71 -7.11 14.33
#